data_AF-A0A9P5P5E4-F1
#
_entry.id   AF-A0A9P5P5E4-F1
#
_cell.length_a   1.000
_cell.length_b   1.000
_cell.length_c   1.000
_cell.angle_alpha   90.00
_cell.angle_beta   90.00
_cell.angle_gamma   90.00
#
_symmetry.space_group_name_H-M   'P 1'
#
loop_
_entity.id
_entity.type
_entity.pdbx_description
1 polymer ?
#
loop_
_entity_poly.entity_id
_entity_poly.type
_entity_poly.pdbx_seq_one_letter_code
_entity_poly.pdbx_strand_id
1 'polypeptide(L)'
;MSSHTQNYPWRAEYQSMWMLEGRDEYYNEGFWQKFYDHWKVQDNPLSSKQDQLQIVPEGISLNTFPQLTDICAGAILVLPEYCEMVQRIVKVYNNEPKCAVVVTGQPGIRKSVLLSYLLAILLSIPMDGSQDSATSLRSALVLLYTTTCKFLFYDSKAWFPNSATDPSGQLNLSALPEPSSGVPRLWVLIDMDDKEEPRGLAKQSTVFLVQAALPCHFATWTKTRHALFFGLPLWQDQSIYHGWELLSTRPDFEMKIESWIRGDEDATIFPEHQKLFEAKGKPNHLA
;
A
#
# COMPACT_ATOMS: atom_id res chain seq x y z
N MET A 1 6.88 20.34 -21.22
CA MET A 1 6.59 18.93 -20.88
C MET A 1 7.54 18.53 -19.77
N SER A 2 7.02 17.93 -18.69
CA SER A 2 7.88 17.42 -17.62
C SER A 2 8.76 16.28 -18.15
N SER A 3 9.96 16.11 -17.60
CA SER A 3 10.85 14.99 -17.92
C SER A 3 10.16 13.62 -17.74
N HIS A 4 9.22 13.52 -16.81
CA HIS A 4 8.45 12.31 -16.53
C HIS A 4 7.58 11.85 -17.71
N THR A 5 6.91 12.78 -18.39
CA THR A 5 6.08 12.42 -19.57
C THR A 5 6.88 11.88 -20.75
N GLN A 6 8.16 12.25 -20.85
CA GLN A 6 9.09 11.71 -21.85
C GLN A 6 9.65 10.34 -21.43
N ASN A 7 9.85 10.14 -20.13
CA ASN A 7 10.33 8.88 -19.58
C ASN A 7 9.26 7.79 -19.59
N TYR A 8 7.98 8.17 -19.49
CA TYR A 8 6.85 7.27 -19.46
C TYR A 8 5.73 7.78 -20.39
N PRO A 9 5.92 7.73 -21.72
CA PRO A 9 4.89 8.17 -22.65
C PRO A 9 3.64 7.29 -22.56
N TRP A 10 2.48 7.94 -22.62
CA TRP A 10 1.22 7.26 -22.87
C TRP A 10 1.13 6.81 -24.33
N ARG A 11 0.58 5.62 -24.57
CA ARG A 11 -0.01 5.33 -25.87
C ARG A 11 -1.33 6.08 -25.99
N ALA A 12 -1.58 6.68 -27.16
CA ALA A 12 -2.75 7.54 -27.38
C ALA A 12 -4.07 6.84 -27.03
N GLU A 13 -4.18 5.54 -27.34
CA GLU A 13 -5.35 4.71 -27.08
C GLU A 13 -5.53 4.31 -25.60
N TYR A 14 -4.47 4.37 -24.78
CA TYR A 14 -4.52 3.97 -23.37
C TYR A 14 -4.83 5.14 -22.44
N GLN A 15 -4.46 6.36 -22.81
CA GLN A 15 -4.70 7.52 -21.96
C GLN A 15 -6.20 7.74 -21.67
N SER A 16 -7.09 7.46 -22.63
CA SER A 16 -8.55 7.58 -22.45
C SER A 16 -9.13 6.57 -21.46
N MET A 17 -8.39 5.51 -21.12
CA MET A 17 -8.77 4.52 -20.12
C MET A 17 -8.53 5.00 -18.69
N TRP A 18 -7.95 6.19 -18.52
CA TRP A 18 -7.66 6.79 -17.23
C TRP A 18 -8.30 8.17 -17.13
N MET A 19 -8.85 8.47 -15.96
CA MET A 19 -9.40 9.76 -15.62
C MET A 19 -8.58 10.42 -14.52
N LEU A 20 -8.50 11.74 -14.60
CA LEU A 20 -7.93 12.56 -13.52
C LEU A 20 -8.90 12.59 -12.35
N GLU A 21 -8.39 12.34 -11.15
CA GLU A 21 -9.18 12.47 -9.93
C GLU A 21 -9.80 13.88 -9.80
N GLY A 22 -11.02 13.95 -9.26
CA GLY A 22 -11.77 15.20 -9.11
C GLY A 22 -12.54 15.65 -10.36
N ARG A 23 -12.55 14.87 -11.45
CA ARG A 23 -13.44 15.10 -12.60
C ARG A 23 -14.76 14.32 -12.59
N ASP A 24 -14.86 13.31 -11.73
CA ASP A 24 -16.04 12.45 -11.60
C ASP A 24 -16.77 12.79 -10.28
N GLU A 25 -18.10 12.87 -10.34
CA GLU A 25 -18.96 13.17 -9.20
C GLU A 25 -18.81 12.16 -8.05
N TYR A 26 -18.40 10.92 -8.36
CA TYR A 26 -18.17 9.86 -7.38
C TYR A 26 -16.84 9.96 -6.62
N TYR A 27 -15.83 10.64 -7.19
CA TYR A 27 -14.48 10.78 -6.60
C TYR A 27 -14.16 12.24 -6.25
N ASN A 28 -15.20 12.97 -5.83
CA ASN A 28 -15.23 14.43 -5.82
C ASN A 28 -14.32 15.10 -4.77
N GLU A 29 -13.69 14.36 -3.86
CA GLU A 29 -12.89 14.96 -2.78
C GLU A 29 -11.43 15.25 -3.17
N GLY A 30 -10.98 14.75 -4.33
CA GLY A 30 -9.58 14.89 -4.78
C GLY A 30 -8.58 14.35 -3.77
N PHE A 31 -8.98 13.29 -3.05
CA PHE A 31 -8.25 12.74 -1.92
C PHE A 31 -6.85 12.31 -2.34
N TRP A 32 -6.75 11.51 -3.40
CA TRP A 32 -5.49 10.90 -3.83
C TRP A 32 -4.53 11.92 -4.43
N GLN A 33 -5.07 12.97 -5.04
CA GLN A 33 -4.32 14.11 -5.49
C GLN A 33 -3.72 14.86 -4.30
N LYS A 34 -4.52 15.18 -3.28
CA LYS A 34 -4.01 15.81 -2.04
C LYS A 34 -2.99 14.93 -1.32
N PHE A 35 -3.23 13.63 -1.27
CA PHE A 35 -2.30 12.65 -0.71
C PHE A 35 -0.97 12.67 -1.47
N TYR A 36 -1.02 12.67 -2.80
CA TYR A 36 0.18 12.72 -3.64
C TYR A 36 0.92 14.05 -3.48
N ASP A 37 0.19 15.17 -3.52
CA ASP A 37 0.75 16.52 -3.35
C ASP A 37 1.43 16.68 -1.99
N HIS A 38 0.84 16.11 -0.94
CA HIS A 38 1.45 16.06 0.38
C HIS A 38 2.79 15.32 0.34
N TRP A 39 2.79 14.05 -0.07
CA TRP A 39 3.99 13.21 0.01
C TRP A 39 5.12 13.67 -0.90
N LYS A 40 4.81 14.29 -2.04
CA LYS A 40 5.81 14.79 -2.99
C LYS A 40 6.73 15.87 -2.40
N VAL A 41 6.28 16.59 -1.38
CA VAL A 41 7.06 17.67 -0.74
C VAL A 41 7.56 17.31 0.66
N GLN A 42 7.23 16.12 1.16
CA GLN A 42 7.74 15.63 2.44
C GLN A 42 9.13 15.02 2.30
N ASP A 43 9.89 15.05 3.38
CA ASP A 43 11.11 14.27 3.50
C ASP A 43 10.80 12.78 3.41
N ASN A 44 11.74 12.02 2.84
CA ASN A 44 11.60 10.57 2.69
C ASN A 44 11.42 9.91 4.07
N PRO A 45 10.28 9.21 4.34
CA PRO A 45 10.03 8.57 5.62
C PRO A 45 11.07 7.54 6.06
N LEU A 46 11.83 6.97 5.12
CA LEU A 46 12.90 6.04 5.45
C LEU A 46 14.08 6.74 6.14
N SER A 47 14.22 8.05 5.96
CA SER A 47 15.29 8.86 6.54
C SER A 47 14.97 9.41 7.94
N SER A 48 13.68 9.60 8.27
CA SER A 48 13.25 10.33 9.46
C SER A 48 13.35 9.55 10.78
N LYS A 49 13.54 8.22 10.74
CA LYS A 49 13.60 7.33 11.93
C LYS A 49 12.49 7.61 12.97
N GLN A 50 11.33 8.04 12.52
CA GLN A 50 10.18 8.30 13.39
C GLN A 50 9.48 7.00 13.71
N ASP A 51 9.06 6.81 14.97
CA ASP A 51 8.30 5.64 15.41
C ASP A 51 6.84 5.69 14.94
N GLN A 52 6.34 6.89 14.61
CA GLN A 52 5.00 7.11 14.08
C GLN A 52 5.06 7.99 12.83
N LEU A 53 4.23 7.67 11.85
CA LEU A 53 4.14 8.42 10.60
C LEU A 53 2.69 8.75 10.30
N GLN A 54 2.39 10.05 10.17
CA GLN A 54 1.10 10.53 9.70
C GLN A 54 0.99 10.23 8.19
N ILE A 55 0.31 9.14 7.82
CA ILE A 55 0.13 8.72 6.42
C ILE A 55 -0.89 9.60 5.71
N VAL A 56 -2.02 9.85 6.38
CA VAL A 56 -3.10 10.65 5.83
C VAL A 56 -2.91 12.11 6.26
N PRO A 57 -2.79 13.05 5.33
CA PRO A 57 -2.63 14.46 5.65
C PRO A 57 -3.75 15.00 6.56
N GLU A 58 -3.43 15.98 7.41
CA GLU A 58 -4.42 16.64 8.25
C GLU A 58 -5.55 17.29 7.42
N GLY A 59 -6.77 17.24 7.94
CA GLY A 59 -7.94 17.81 7.27
C GLY A 59 -8.53 16.94 6.15
N ILE A 60 -8.01 15.73 5.96
CA ILE A 60 -8.57 14.75 5.02
C ILE A 60 -9.36 13.68 5.76
N SER A 61 -10.58 13.40 5.27
CA SER A 61 -11.45 12.37 5.84
C SER A 61 -10.90 10.96 5.59
N LEU A 62 -10.83 10.13 6.63
CA LEU A 62 -10.40 8.72 6.53
C LEU A 62 -11.44 7.83 5.86
N ASN A 63 -12.72 8.24 5.86
CA ASN A 63 -13.81 7.45 5.29
C ASN A 63 -13.62 7.16 3.79
N THR A 64 -12.79 7.96 3.12
CA THR A 64 -12.45 7.84 1.72
C THR A 64 -11.47 6.69 1.43
N PHE A 65 -10.93 6.03 2.48
CA PHE A 65 -9.94 4.97 2.36
C PHE A 65 -10.24 3.78 3.28
N PRO A 66 -11.09 2.82 2.88
CA PRO A 66 -11.49 1.68 3.73
C PRO A 66 -10.32 0.83 4.26
N GLN A 67 -9.18 0.84 3.57
CA GLN A 67 -7.96 0.13 4.00
C GLN A 67 -7.10 0.93 4.99
N LEU A 68 -7.22 2.27 5.02
CA LEU A 68 -6.62 3.10 6.08
C LEU A 68 -7.65 3.50 7.15
N THR A 69 -8.95 3.20 7.00
CA THR A 69 -9.90 3.33 8.11
C THR A 69 -9.56 2.39 9.26
N ASP A 70 -8.78 1.34 9.00
CA ASP A 70 -8.19 0.46 10.02
C ASP A 70 -6.92 1.06 10.66
N ILE A 71 -6.39 2.15 10.08
CA ILE A 71 -5.23 2.87 10.57
C ILE A 71 -5.69 3.99 11.51
N CYS A 72 -5.10 4.02 12.70
CA CYS A 72 -5.50 4.90 13.79
C CYS A 72 -5.36 6.38 13.41
N ALA A 73 -6.49 7.07 13.19
CA ALA A 73 -6.50 8.50 12.87
C ALA A 73 -5.59 8.91 11.70
N GLY A 74 -5.34 7.99 10.75
CA GLY A 74 -4.46 8.25 9.60
C GLY A 74 -2.97 8.15 9.88
N ALA A 75 -2.56 7.75 11.10
CA ALA A 75 -1.17 7.54 11.49
C ALA A 75 -0.83 6.04 11.60
N ILE A 76 0.37 5.67 11.17
CA ILE A 76 0.91 4.32 11.31
C ILE A 76 2.03 4.28 12.34
N LEU A 77 2.15 3.16 13.04
CA LEU A 77 3.36 2.83 13.79
C LEU A 77 4.40 2.29 12.80
N VAL A 78 5.55 2.97 12.71
CA VAL A 78 6.67 2.56 11.86
C VAL A 78 7.57 1.66 12.69
N LEU A 79 7.57 0.37 12.37
CA LEU A 79 8.43 -0.60 13.03
C LEU A 79 9.83 -0.61 12.38
N PRO A 80 10.92 -0.85 13.12
CA PRO A 80 12.26 -1.00 12.54
C PRO A 80 12.29 -2.02 11.40
N GLU A 81 11.50 -3.09 11.51
CA GLU A 81 11.41 -4.16 10.52
C GLU A 81 10.75 -3.69 9.21
N TYR A 82 9.96 -2.61 9.22
CA TYR A 82 9.46 -1.99 7.99
C TYR A 82 10.58 -1.33 7.21
N CYS A 83 11.47 -0.61 7.90
CA CYS A 83 12.63 0.04 7.26
C CYS A 83 13.54 -1.01 6.61
N GLU A 84 13.88 -2.07 7.33
CA GLU A 84 14.69 -3.18 6.82
C GLU A 84 14.01 -3.87 5.62
N MET A 85 12.70 -4.10 5.72
CA MET A 85 11.92 -4.72 4.65
C MET A 85 11.91 -3.86 3.39
N VAL A 86 11.67 -2.56 3.51
CA VAL A 86 11.70 -1.62 2.39
C VAL A 86 13.09 -1.61 1.74
N GLN A 87 14.16 -1.53 2.53
CA GLN A 87 15.54 -1.57 1.99
C GLN A 87 15.81 -2.86 1.20
N ARG A 88 15.31 -4.00 1.68
CA ARG A 88 15.42 -5.28 0.95
C ARG A 88 14.64 -5.26 -0.35
N ILE A 89 13.40 -4.74 -0.35
CA ILE A 89 12.58 -4.59 -1.55
C ILE A 89 13.28 -3.70 -2.57
N VAL A 90 13.80 -2.56 -2.14
CA VAL A 90 14.55 -1.61 -2.98
C VAL A 90 15.82 -2.23 -3.56
N LYS A 91 16.54 -3.04 -2.78
CA LYS A 91 17.70 -3.78 -3.28
C LYS A 91 17.31 -4.76 -4.39
N VAL A 92 16.18 -5.46 -4.26
CA VAL A 92 15.66 -6.33 -5.33
C VAL A 92 15.25 -5.50 -6.54
N TYR A 93 14.55 -4.38 -6.35
CA TYR A 93 14.17 -3.50 -7.46
C TYR A 93 15.39 -3.05 -8.30
N ASN A 94 16.47 -2.66 -7.63
CA ASN A 94 17.67 -2.17 -8.31
C ASN A 94 18.47 -3.29 -9.02
N ASN A 95 18.54 -4.48 -8.42
CA ASN A 95 19.41 -5.57 -8.92
C ASN A 95 18.68 -6.58 -9.79
N GLU A 96 17.41 -6.84 -9.50
CA GLU A 96 16.57 -7.88 -10.10
C GLU A 96 15.16 -7.34 -10.45
N PRO A 97 15.05 -6.28 -11.28
CA PRO A 97 13.78 -5.60 -11.55
C PRO A 97 12.73 -6.47 -12.27
N LYS A 98 13.12 -7.67 -12.74
CA LYS A 98 12.23 -8.67 -13.36
C LYS A 98 11.52 -9.57 -12.33
N CYS A 99 12.02 -9.61 -11.11
CA CYS A 99 11.43 -10.39 -10.04
C CYS A 99 10.23 -9.64 -9.44
N ALA A 100 9.29 -10.40 -8.88
CA ALA A 100 8.26 -9.86 -7.99
C ALA A 100 8.69 -10.05 -6.53
N VAL A 101 8.17 -9.22 -5.62
CA VAL A 101 8.29 -9.42 -4.18
C VAL A 101 6.92 -9.69 -3.60
N VAL A 102 6.84 -10.74 -2.77
CA VAL A 102 5.65 -11.03 -1.98
C VAL A 102 6.01 -10.86 -0.51
N VAL A 103 5.38 -9.87 0.12
CA VAL A 103 5.42 -9.68 1.56
C VAL A 103 4.37 -10.59 2.18
N THR A 104 4.83 -11.50 3.03
CA THR A 104 3.99 -12.53 3.66
C THR A 104 4.17 -12.56 5.17
N GLY A 105 3.29 -13.28 5.85
CA GLY A 105 3.27 -13.43 7.30
C GLY A 105 1.85 -13.76 7.77
N GLN A 106 1.70 -13.96 9.08
CA GLN A 106 0.42 -14.31 9.71
C GLN A 106 -0.68 -13.26 9.39
N PRO A 107 -1.96 -13.64 9.43
CA PRO A 107 -3.04 -12.66 9.48
C PRO A 107 -2.79 -11.60 10.57
N GLY A 108 -3.24 -10.36 10.35
CA GLY A 108 -3.12 -9.29 11.36
C GLY A 108 -1.73 -8.64 11.54
N ILE A 109 -0.65 -9.16 10.95
CA ILE A 109 0.70 -8.56 11.07
C ILE A 109 0.92 -7.28 10.25
N ARG A 110 -0.17 -6.67 9.77
CA ARG A 110 -0.21 -5.36 9.11
C ARG A 110 0.60 -5.23 7.80
N LYS A 111 0.56 -6.25 6.95
CA LYS A 111 1.19 -6.24 5.62
C LYS A 111 0.74 -5.03 4.76
N SER A 112 -0.56 -4.70 4.79
CA SER A 112 -1.14 -3.54 4.10
C SER A 112 -0.58 -2.19 4.59
N VAL A 113 -0.26 -2.10 5.88
CA VAL A 113 0.38 -0.91 6.46
C VAL A 113 1.81 -0.74 5.92
N LEU A 114 2.57 -1.83 5.78
CA LEU A 114 3.88 -1.77 5.12
C LEU A 114 3.76 -1.25 3.68
N LEU A 115 2.75 -1.68 2.91
CA LEU A 115 2.55 -1.16 1.55
C LEU A 115 2.21 0.34 1.55
N SER A 116 1.46 0.81 2.54
CA SER A 116 1.16 2.24 2.71
C SER A 116 2.43 3.04 3.06
N TYR A 117 3.28 2.49 3.93
CA TYR A 117 4.59 3.06 4.24
C TYR A 117 5.51 3.11 3.01
N LEU A 118 5.56 2.03 2.23
CA LEU A 118 6.31 1.96 0.98
C LEU A 118 5.76 2.97 -0.05
N LEU A 119 4.44 3.12 -0.16
CA LEU A 119 3.82 4.12 -1.03
C LEU A 119 4.29 5.54 -0.67
N ALA A 120 4.24 5.92 0.61
CA ALA A 120 4.70 7.23 1.08
C ALA A 120 6.19 7.47 0.73
N ILE A 121 7.04 6.46 0.90
CA ILE A 121 8.45 6.52 0.49
C ILE A 121 8.57 6.73 -1.02
N LEU A 122 7.85 5.97 -1.83
CA LEU A 122 7.97 6.07 -3.29
C LEU A 122 7.47 7.41 -3.82
N LEU A 123 6.42 7.99 -3.22
CA LEU A 123 5.86 9.28 -3.63
C LEU A 123 6.70 10.47 -3.17
N SER A 124 7.50 10.34 -2.11
CA SER A 124 8.43 11.38 -1.64
C SER A 124 9.74 11.44 -2.42
N ILE A 125 10.01 10.50 -3.32
CA ILE A 125 11.22 10.54 -4.16
C ILE A 125 11.14 11.72 -5.15
N PRO A 126 12.12 12.64 -5.15
CA PRO A 126 12.12 13.81 -6.02
C PRO A 126 12.00 13.47 -7.51
N MET A 127 11.14 14.21 -8.20
CA MET A 127 10.82 14.00 -9.63
C MET A 127 11.87 14.60 -10.58
N ASP A 128 12.86 15.34 -10.06
CA ASP A 128 13.90 16.02 -10.83
C ASP A 128 14.96 15.06 -11.41
N GLY A 129 14.81 13.76 -11.17
CA GLY A 129 15.73 12.72 -11.62
C GLY A 129 16.96 12.59 -10.72
N SER A 130 17.04 13.37 -9.63
CA SER A 130 18.00 13.12 -8.57
C SER A 130 17.72 11.75 -7.96
N GLN A 131 18.81 11.10 -7.57
CA GLN A 131 18.73 9.83 -6.86
C GLN A 131 18.55 10.15 -5.38
N ASP A 132 17.51 9.59 -4.77
CA ASP A 132 17.26 9.75 -3.34
C ASP A 132 18.43 9.14 -2.55
N SER A 133 19.01 9.90 -1.64
CA SER A 133 20.22 9.50 -0.93
C SER A 133 19.99 8.35 0.06
N ALA A 134 18.78 8.24 0.62
CA ALA A 134 18.44 7.21 1.61
C ALA A 134 18.18 5.84 0.97
N THR A 135 17.51 5.82 -0.17
CA THR A 135 17.06 4.60 -0.86
C THR A 135 17.91 4.27 -2.08
N SER A 136 18.69 5.22 -2.59
CA SER A 136 19.32 5.11 -3.91
C SER A 136 18.31 4.88 -5.04
N LEU A 137 17.04 5.25 -4.86
CA LEU A 137 16.02 5.13 -5.90
C LEU A 137 15.98 6.37 -6.78
N ARG A 138 15.53 6.16 -8.02
CA ARG A 138 15.08 7.23 -8.92
C ARG A 138 13.56 7.25 -8.94
N SER A 139 12.99 8.43 -9.16
CA SER A 139 11.55 8.58 -9.30
C SER A 139 11.00 7.70 -10.42
N ALA A 140 9.90 7.02 -10.11
CA ALA A 140 9.20 6.11 -10.99
C ALA A 140 7.70 6.23 -10.78
N LEU A 141 6.94 5.72 -11.74
CA LEU A 141 5.49 5.66 -11.60
C LEU A 141 5.11 4.65 -10.53
N VAL A 142 4.05 4.96 -9.77
CA VAL A 142 3.53 4.08 -8.74
C VAL A 142 2.06 3.83 -9.01
N LEU A 143 1.69 2.57 -9.10
CA LEU A 143 0.32 2.11 -9.15
C LEU A 143 0.00 1.44 -7.81
N LEU A 144 -0.96 1.99 -7.08
CA LEU A 144 -1.60 1.30 -5.97
C LEU A 144 -2.79 0.51 -6.50
N TYR A 145 -2.79 -0.80 -6.27
CA TYR A 145 -3.81 -1.73 -6.73
C TYR A 145 -4.39 -2.49 -5.54
N THR A 146 -5.64 -2.21 -5.20
CA THR A 146 -6.33 -2.84 -4.08
C THR A 146 -7.71 -3.31 -4.52
N THR A 147 -8.42 -4.05 -3.66
CA THR A 147 -9.75 -4.58 -4.00
C THR A 147 -10.73 -3.45 -4.36
N THR A 148 -10.64 -2.31 -3.67
CA THR A 148 -11.56 -1.18 -3.80
C THR A 148 -11.01 -0.03 -4.63
N CYS A 149 -9.68 0.08 -4.76
CA CYS A 149 -9.03 1.27 -5.28
C CYS A 149 -7.93 0.90 -6.29
N LYS A 150 -7.88 1.60 -7.42
CA LYS A 150 -6.76 1.55 -8.36
C LYS A 150 -6.34 2.97 -8.68
N PHE A 151 -5.14 3.36 -8.25
CA PHE A 151 -4.63 4.72 -8.45
C PHE A 151 -3.23 4.71 -9.01
N LEU A 152 -3.05 5.39 -10.14
CA LEU A 152 -1.76 5.61 -10.77
C LEU A 152 -1.29 7.04 -10.46
N PHE A 153 -0.13 7.14 -9.79
CA PHE A 153 0.53 8.40 -9.53
C PHE A 153 1.50 8.70 -10.66
N TYR A 154 1.14 9.67 -11.50
CA TYR A 154 1.82 9.97 -12.76
C TYR A 154 1.83 11.47 -13.02
N ASP A 155 3.01 12.02 -13.30
CA ASP A 155 3.20 13.43 -13.69
C ASP A 155 2.54 14.41 -12.69
N SER A 156 2.81 14.21 -11.40
CA SER A 156 2.21 15.00 -10.29
C SER A 156 0.68 14.94 -10.22
N LYS A 157 0.07 13.92 -10.84
CA LYS A 157 -1.37 13.72 -10.83
C LYS A 157 -1.74 12.31 -10.36
N ALA A 158 -2.85 12.21 -9.65
CA ALA A 158 -3.49 10.95 -9.33
C ALA A 158 -4.52 10.61 -10.42
N TRP A 159 -4.37 9.43 -11.02
CA TRP A 159 -5.24 8.92 -12.08
C TRP A 159 -5.94 7.66 -11.60
N PHE A 160 -7.18 7.47 -12.04
CA PHE A 160 -7.95 6.27 -11.76
C PHE A 160 -8.56 5.69 -13.05
N PRO A 161 -8.89 4.39 -13.08
CA PRO A 161 -9.48 3.77 -14.27
C PRO A 161 -10.81 4.41 -14.66
N ASN A 162 -10.99 4.65 -15.95
CA ASN A 162 -12.22 5.18 -16.50
C ASN A 162 -13.29 4.06 -16.57
N SER A 163 -14.28 4.12 -15.69
CA SER A 163 -15.39 3.15 -15.61
C SER A 163 -16.17 3.00 -16.91
N ALA A 164 -16.26 4.06 -17.74
CA ALA A 164 -16.91 3.99 -19.04
C ALA A 164 -16.16 3.10 -20.04
N THR A 165 -14.84 2.96 -19.88
CA THR A 165 -13.99 2.13 -20.75
C THR A 165 -13.74 0.73 -20.20
N ASP A 166 -13.93 0.54 -18.89
CA ASP A 166 -13.79 -0.75 -18.22
C ASP A 166 -14.94 -0.97 -17.21
N PRO A 167 -16.13 -1.36 -17.70
CA PRO A 167 -17.29 -1.62 -16.86
C PRO A 167 -17.10 -2.85 -15.96
N SER A 168 -16.10 -3.70 -16.23
CA SER A 168 -15.79 -4.86 -15.41
C SER A 168 -15.06 -4.50 -14.11
N GLY A 169 -14.50 -3.29 -14.04
CA GLY A 169 -13.63 -2.85 -12.95
C GLY A 169 -12.30 -3.60 -12.86
N GLN A 170 -12.00 -4.46 -13.85
CA GLN A 170 -10.77 -5.20 -13.97
C GLN A 170 -9.77 -4.42 -14.81
N LEU A 171 -8.98 -3.59 -14.11
CA LEU A 171 -8.00 -2.73 -14.73
C LEU A 171 -7.10 -3.50 -15.71
N ASN A 172 -7.18 -3.12 -16.98
CA ASN A 172 -6.28 -3.63 -18.00
C ASN A 172 -4.89 -3.01 -17.83
N LEU A 173 -3.98 -3.74 -17.17
CA LEU A 173 -2.64 -3.25 -16.88
C LEU A 173 -1.71 -3.14 -18.11
N SER A 174 -2.17 -3.61 -19.28
CA SER A 174 -1.50 -3.24 -20.53
C SER A 174 -1.72 -1.80 -20.96
N ALA A 175 -2.70 -1.11 -20.36
CA ALA A 175 -2.98 0.30 -20.60
C ALA A 175 -2.17 1.23 -19.68
N LEU A 176 -1.00 0.82 -19.20
CA LEU A 176 -0.11 1.66 -18.41
C LEU A 176 0.88 2.43 -19.31
N PRO A 177 1.43 3.57 -18.85
CA PRO A 177 2.55 4.20 -19.52
C PRO A 177 3.75 3.25 -19.61
N GLU A 178 4.43 3.26 -20.75
CA GLU A 178 5.59 2.39 -20.96
C GLU A 178 6.88 3.14 -20.63
N PRO A 179 7.77 2.58 -19.80
CA PRO A 179 9.07 3.21 -19.56
C PRO A 179 9.91 3.20 -20.84
N SER A 180 10.47 4.36 -21.18
CA SER A 180 11.49 4.50 -22.21
C SER A 180 12.74 3.68 -21.86
N SER A 181 13.60 3.39 -22.84
CA SER A 181 14.81 2.60 -22.61
C SER A 181 15.70 3.21 -21.52
N GLY A 182 16.08 2.41 -20.53
CA GLY A 182 16.91 2.85 -19.39
C GLY A 182 16.17 3.62 -18.29
N VAL A 183 14.85 3.81 -18.43
CA VAL A 183 13.99 4.36 -17.39
C VAL A 183 13.66 3.26 -16.36
N PRO A 184 13.53 3.61 -15.06
CA PRO A 184 13.12 2.64 -14.06
C PRO A 184 11.76 2.01 -14.37
N ARG A 185 11.49 0.86 -13.77
CA ARG A 185 10.21 0.16 -13.95
C ARG A 185 9.11 0.83 -13.14
N LEU A 186 7.87 0.65 -13.58
CA LEU A 186 6.71 1.10 -12.81
C LEU A 186 6.54 0.22 -11.57
N TRP A 187 6.37 0.83 -10.41
CA TRP A 187 6.03 0.13 -9.17
C TRP A 187 4.55 -0.21 -9.14
N VAL A 188 4.20 -1.46 -8.85
CA VAL A 188 2.82 -1.88 -8.60
C VAL A 188 2.73 -2.44 -7.19
N LEU A 189 2.03 -1.74 -6.32
CA LEU A 189 1.78 -2.13 -4.94
C LEU A 189 0.41 -2.79 -4.88
N ILE A 190 0.37 -4.09 -4.56
CA ILE A 190 -0.85 -4.91 -4.63
C ILE A 190 -1.28 -5.31 -3.22
N ASP A 191 -2.44 -4.83 -2.82
CA ASP A 191 -3.10 -5.17 -1.55
C ASP A 191 -4.45 -5.81 -1.83
N MET A 192 -4.40 -7.09 -2.20
CA MET A 192 -5.58 -7.89 -2.47
C MET A 192 -5.39 -9.29 -1.90
N ASP A 193 -6.47 -9.83 -1.34
CA ASP A 193 -6.50 -11.21 -0.86
C ASP A 193 -6.92 -12.21 -1.95
N ASP A 194 -6.75 -11.84 -3.22
CA ASP A 194 -7.03 -12.71 -4.36
C ASP A 194 -5.86 -13.69 -4.59
N LYS A 195 -6.20 -14.91 -5.01
CA LYS A 195 -5.26 -15.96 -5.40
C LYS A 195 -4.75 -15.75 -6.82
N GLU A 196 -5.47 -14.96 -7.62
CA GLU A 196 -5.12 -14.68 -9.00
C GLU A 196 -4.30 -13.39 -9.14
N GLU A 197 -3.33 -13.42 -10.07
CA GLU A 197 -2.62 -12.22 -10.49
C GLU A 197 -3.60 -11.27 -11.20
N PRO A 198 -3.59 -9.95 -10.90
CA PRO A 198 -4.37 -8.98 -11.65
C PRO A 198 -4.23 -9.18 -13.16
N ARG A 199 -5.37 -9.21 -13.87
CA ARG A 199 -5.40 -9.50 -15.30
C ARG A 199 -4.51 -8.52 -16.07
N GLY A 200 -3.78 -9.07 -17.04
CA GLY A 200 -2.86 -8.30 -17.88
C GLY A 200 -1.46 -8.12 -17.30
N LEU A 201 -1.23 -8.35 -16.00
CA LEU A 201 0.12 -8.24 -15.44
C LEU A 201 1.08 -9.23 -16.05
N ALA A 202 0.72 -10.51 -16.19
CA ALA A 202 1.63 -11.59 -16.59
C ALA A 202 2.49 -11.30 -17.84
N LYS A 203 2.01 -10.41 -18.73
CA LYS A 203 2.70 -9.99 -19.96
C LYS A 203 3.53 -8.71 -19.81
N GLN A 204 3.36 -7.96 -18.73
CA GLN A 204 4.06 -6.71 -18.44
C GLN A 204 5.46 -7.00 -17.87
N SER A 205 6.47 -6.83 -18.71
CA SER A 205 7.89 -6.90 -18.31
C SER A 205 8.43 -5.56 -17.84
N THR A 206 7.60 -4.52 -17.79
CA THR A 206 7.97 -3.12 -17.48
C THR A 206 7.62 -2.73 -16.04
N VAL A 207 6.99 -3.63 -15.30
CA VAL A 207 6.53 -3.42 -13.94
C VAL A 207 7.39 -4.19 -12.94
N PHE A 208 7.51 -3.64 -11.74
CA PHE A 208 8.03 -4.30 -10.56
C PHE A 208 6.88 -4.45 -9.55
N LEU A 209 6.61 -5.69 -9.15
CA LEU A 209 5.44 -6.03 -8.35
C LEU A 209 5.83 -6.20 -6.89
N VAL A 210 5.10 -5.56 -5.99
CA VAL A 210 5.17 -5.80 -4.55
C VAL A 210 3.77 -6.12 -4.06
N GLN A 211 3.54 -7.34 -3.59
CA GLN A 211 2.24 -7.77 -3.08
C GLN A 211 2.29 -8.05 -1.59
N ALA A 212 1.31 -7.56 -0.85
CA ALA A 212 0.97 -8.06 0.48
C ALA A 212 0.01 -9.23 0.33
N ALA A 213 0.39 -10.43 0.78
CA ALA A 213 -0.45 -11.63 0.62
C ALA A 213 -0.32 -12.61 1.79
N LEU A 214 -1.29 -13.53 1.87
CA LEU A 214 -1.19 -14.71 2.72
C LEU A 214 -0.31 -15.80 2.07
N PRO A 215 0.38 -16.64 2.87
CA PRO A 215 1.28 -17.71 2.40
C PRO A 215 0.76 -18.64 1.30
N CYS A 216 -0.56 -18.81 1.18
CA CYS A 216 -1.17 -19.79 0.27
C CYS A 216 -1.59 -19.20 -1.09
N HIS A 217 -1.51 -17.88 -1.30
CA HIS A 217 -2.15 -17.21 -2.45
C HIS A 217 -1.23 -16.96 -3.66
N PHE A 218 0.02 -17.43 -3.64
CA PHE A 218 1.05 -16.94 -4.59
C PHE A 218 1.87 -18.01 -5.33
N ALA A 219 1.44 -19.29 -5.30
CA ALA A 219 2.17 -20.37 -5.98
C ALA A 219 2.40 -20.09 -7.49
N THR A 220 1.48 -19.35 -8.12
CA THR A 220 1.58 -18.93 -9.52
C THR A 220 2.71 -17.92 -9.73
N TRP A 221 2.88 -16.94 -8.84
CA TRP A 221 3.88 -15.88 -8.97
C TRP A 221 5.31 -16.41 -8.85
N THR A 222 5.54 -17.42 -8.01
CA THR A 222 6.84 -18.10 -7.94
C THR A 222 7.25 -18.66 -9.29
N LYS A 223 6.28 -19.23 -10.04
CA LYS A 223 6.52 -19.85 -11.34
C LYS A 223 6.66 -18.84 -12.47
N THR A 224 5.82 -17.80 -12.49
CA THR A 224 5.75 -16.85 -13.61
C THR A 224 6.67 -15.64 -13.45
N ARG A 225 7.02 -15.26 -12.21
CA ARG A 225 7.73 -14.01 -11.87
C ARG A 225 9.01 -14.21 -11.06
N HIS A 226 9.41 -15.45 -10.77
CA HIS A 226 10.52 -15.74 -9.85
C HIS A 226 10.35 -14.99 -8.52
N ALA A 227 9.13 -14.96 -8.00
CA ALA A 227 8.79 -14.11 -6.87
C ALA A 227 9.63 -14.46 -5.62
N LEU A 228 10.16 -13.42 -4.97
CA LEU A 228 10.89 -13.52 -3.71
C LEU A 228 9.94 -13.31 -2.53
N PHE A 229 10.03 -14.18 -1.53
CA PHE A 229 9.16 -14.16 -0.36
C PHE A 229 9.85 -13.52 0.82
N PHE A 230 9.30 -12.40 1.28
CA PHE A 230 9.77 -11.73 2.48
C PHE A 230 8.74 -11.85 3.59
N GLY A 231 9.08 -12.63 4.62
CA GLY A 231 8.28 -12.73 5.84
C GLY A 231 8.45 -11.48 6.69
N LEU A 232 7.36 -10.80 7.00
CA LEU A 232 7.34 -9.85 8.10
C LEU A 232 7.36 -10.62 9.43
N PRO A 233 8.16 -10.17 10.40
CA PRO A 233 8.23 -10.83 11.69
C PRO A 233 6.94 -10.67 12.48
N LEU A 234 6.77 -11.53 13.48
CA LEU A 234 5.68 -11.40 14.44
C LEU A 234 5.90 -10.15 15.29
N TRP A 235 4.79 -9.59 15.75
CA TRP A 235 4.82 -8.47 16.67
C TRP A 235 5.46 -8.91 17.97
N GLN A 236 6.46 -8.14 18.43
CA GLN A 236 7.00 -8.28 19.76
C GLN A 236 6.03 -7.66 20.77
N ASP A 237 6.07 -8.11 22.02
CA ASP A 237 5.17 -7.62 23.09
C ASP A 237 5.13 -6.09 23.15
N GLN A 238 6.28 -5.41 23.04
CA GLN A 238 6.36 -3.95 23.05
C GLN A 238 5.62 -3.31 21.87
N SER A 239 5.79 -3.85 20.66
CA SER A 239 5.08 -3.38 19.47
C SER A 239 3.57 -3.56 19.63
N ILE A 240 3.13 -4.67 20.24
CA ILE A 240 1.70 -4.92 20.55
C ILE A 240 1.17 -3.83 21.48
N TYR A 241 1.88 -3.49 22.55
CA TYR A 241 1.46 -2.43 23.46
C TYR A 241 1.37 -1.06 22.77
N HIS A 242 2.36 -0.65 21.98
CA HIS A 242 2.27 0.62 21.24
C HIS A 242 1.15 0.63 20.21
N GLY A 243 0.95 -0.49 19.50
CA GLY A 243 -0.17 -0.61 18.57
C GLY A 243 -1.52 -0.58 19.28
N TRP A 244 -1.60 -1.12 20.49
CA TRP A 244 -2.78 -1.03 21.35
C TRP A 244 -3.05 0.40 21.79
N GLU A 245 -2.05 1.12 22.32
CA GLU A 245 -2.18 2.53 22.72
C GLU A 245 -2.64 3.40 21.54
N LEU A 246 -2.09 3.14 20.35
CA LEU A 246 -2.50 3.83 19.15
C LEU A 246 -3.96 3.51 18.78
N LEU A 247 -4.39 2.25 18.89
CA LEU A 247 -5.75 1.82 18.59
C LEU A 247 -6.77 2.28 19.63
N SER A 248 -6.41 2.37 20.92
CA SER A 248 -7.30 2.85 21.98
C SER A 248 -7.66 4.32 21.83
N THR A 249 -6.93 5.09 21.02
CA THR A 249 -7.35 6.46 20.66
C THR A 249 -8.58 6.49 19.74
N ARG A 250 -8.99 5.36 19.16
CA ARG A 250 -10.16 5.28 18.30
C ARG A 250 -11.44 5.14 19.13
N PRO A 251 -12.43 6.03 18.96
CA PRO A 251 -13.70 5.95 19.69
C PRO A 251 -14.48 4.64 19.47
N ASP A 252 -14.29 3.98 18.32
CA ASP A 252 -14.99 2.74 17.96
C ASP A 252 -14.25 1.47 18.40
N PHE A 253 -12.97 1.56 18.76
CA PHE A 253 -12.15 0.38 19.04
C PHE A 253 -12.51 -0.26 20.38
N GLU A 254 -12.61 0.53 21.45
CA GLU A 254 -13.03 0.02 22.76
C GLU A 254 -14.43 -0.59 22.69
N MET A 255 -15.36 0.05 21.99
CA MET A 255 -16.73 -0.45 21.78
C MET A 255 -16.75 -1.78 21.03
N LYS A 256 -15.93 -1.94 19.99
CA LYS A 256 -15.79 -3.22 19.26
C LYS A 256 -15.21 -4.33 20.13
N ILE A 257 -14.22 -4.02 20.97
CA ILE A 257 -13.64 -4.99 21.91
C ILE A 257 -14.66 -5.37 22.97
N GLU A 258 -15.38 -4.41 23.54
CA GLU A 258 -16.41 -4.70 24.54
C GLU A 258 -17.57 -5.51 23.96
N SER A 259 -18.05 -5.16 22.77
CA SER A 259 -19.09 -5.92 22.06
C SER A 259 -18.63 -7.36 21.79
N TRP A 260 -17.37 -7.55 21.44
CA TRP A 260 -16.77 -8.88 21.33
C TRP A 260 -16.66 -9.63 22.67
N ILE A 261 -16.20 -8.98 23.75
CA ILE A 261 -16.14 -9.59 25.10
C ILE A 261 -17.53 -10.05 25.56
N ARG A 262 -18.58 -9.33 25.14
CA ARG A 262 -19.99 -9.66 25.41
C ARG A 262 -20.53 -10.79 24.53
N GLY A 263 -19.83 -11.15 23.46
CA GLY A 263 -20.22 -12.20 22.53
C GLY A 263 -21.28 -11.76 21.51
N ASP A 264 -21.36 -10.47 21.18
CA ASP A 264 -22.29 -9.98 20.17
C ASP A 264 -21.88 -10.54 18.79
N GLU A 265 -22.83 -11.18 18.09
CA GLU A 265 -22.58 -11.96 16.86
C GLU A 265 -22.06 -11.12 15.67
N ASP A 266 -22.21 -9.79 15.72
CA ASP A 266 -21.73 -8.87 14.68
C ASP A 266 -20.24 -8.53 14.79
N ALA A 267 -19.58 -8.92 15.89
CA ALA A 267 -18.14 -8.67 16.09
C ALA A 267 -17.30 -9.83 15.53
N THR A 268 -17.24 -9.97 14.19
CA THR A 268 -16.31 -10.92 13.56
C THR A 268 -14.86 -10.57 13.90
N ILE A 269 -14.23 -11.37 14.77
CA ILE A 269 -12.78 -11.36 14.99
C ILE A 269 -12.19 -12.67 14.47
N PHE A 270 -11.00 -12.57 13.85
CA PHE A 270 -10.21 -13.72 13.42
C PHE A 270 -9.91 -14.66 14.62
N PRO A 271 -10.11 -15.99 14.49
CA PRO A 271 -9.93 -16.97 15.57
C PRO A 271 -8.58 -16.94 16.29
N GLU A 272 -7.57 -16.31 15.69
CA GLU A 272 -6.21 -16.20 16.20
C GLU A 272 -6.09 -15.24 17.40
N HIS A 273 -6.94 -14.21 17.49
CA HIS A 273 -6.95 -13.27 18.62
C HIS A 273 -7.63 -13.84 19.88
N GLN A 274 -8.53 -14.81 19.73
CA GLN A 274 -9.23 -15.45 20.84
C GLN A 274 -8.25 -16.11 21.84
N LYS A 275 -7.19 -16.76 21.32
CA LYS A 275 -6.17 -17.44 22.15
C LYS A 275 -5.32 -16.48 22.97
N LEU A 276 -5.09 -15.26 22.49
CA LEU A 276 -4.30 -14.22 23.17
C LEU A 276 -5.02 -13.68 24.41
N PHE A 277 -6.35 -13.58 24.35
CA PHE A 277 -7.17 -13.10 25.47
C PHE A 277 -7.50 -14.20 26.48
N GLU A 278 -7.73 -15.43 26.03
CA GLU A 278 -7.92 -16.59 26.94
C GLU A 278 -6.67 -16.85 27.80
N ALA A 279 -5.47 -16.59 27.27
CA ALA A 279 -4.21 -16.77 27.99
C ALA A 279 -3.96 -15.74 29.11
N LYS A 280 -4.60 -14.56 29.07
CA LYS A 280 -4.38 -13.49 30.08
C LYS A 280 -5.37 -13.49 31.24
N GLY A 281 -6.39 -14.35 31.22
CA GLY A 281 -7.47 -14.34 32.21
C GLY A 281 -8.34 -13.08 32.09
N LYS A 282 -9.63 -13.20 32.42
CA LYS A 282 -10.53 -12.03 32.38
C LYS A 282 -9.95 -10.92 33.28
N PRO A 283 -9.84 -9.67 32.82
CA PRO A 283 -9.42 -8.58 33.67
C PRO A 283 -10.41 -8.45 34.84
N ASN A 284 -9.91 -8.57 36.07
CA ASN A 284 -10.68 -8.51 37.32
C ASN A 284 -11.27 -7.12 37.64
N HIS A 285 -11.28 -6.20 36.67
CA HIS A 285 -11.73 -4.81 36.88
C HIS A 285 -13.16 -4.54 36.37
N LEU A 286 -13.94 -5.59 36.10
CA LEU A 286 -15.36 -5.50 35.73
C LEU A 286 -16.26 -6.31 36.67
N ALA A 287 -16.02 -6.18 37.98
CA ALA A 287 -16.96 -6.59 39.02
C ALA A 287 -17.43 -5.36 39.81
#